data_AF-A0A9Q0ZMD2-F1
#
_entry.id   AF-A0A9Q0ZMD2-F1
#
_cell.length_a   1.000
_cell.length_b   1.000
_cell.length_c   1.000
_cell.angle_alpha   90.00
_cell.angle_beta   90.00
_cell.angle_gamma   90.00
#
_symmetry.space_group_name_H-M   'P 1'
#
loop_
_entity.id
_entity.type
_entity.pdbx_description
1 polymer ?
#
loop_
_entity_poly.entity_id
_entity_poly.type
_entity_poly.pdbx_seq_one_letter_code
_entity_poly.pdbx_strand_id
1 'polypeptide(L)'
;MEMEKTRGGESEETERRKLILLEKVKECLSQKPDQRREESPILWAMDVVKCLKSLKMEMPSPDLAEILVSHLCFDNNNASIWKFLQQALSVRLLSPLHVLSLLSSRVIPNRRSQPEAYRLFLELFSRYAFSLDTAVDDACRDKIINSVDSALQLSRTYEVRLSELGQLLVLFFFTVFVGLIDSTFDDMGLQIKSSDIQEGPFGVDNFQDMDMDSRGNFSAERNEHRELLRKKNTNMAMEVLAKLMESRKAVVLLRLVRLNMYDTSYTPPPPLLFS
;
A
#
# COMPACT_ATOMS: atom_id res chain seq x y z
N MET A 1 14.55 15.60 -34.19
CA MET A 1 13.10 15.94 -34.16
C MET A 1 12.18 14.73 -34.38
N GLU A 2 12.70 13.53 -34.71
CA GLU A 2 11.88 12.30 -34.80
C GLU A 2 11.76 11.50 -33.49
N MET A 3 12.63 11.74 -32.51
CA MET A 3 12.61 11.02 -31.22
C MET A 3 11.53 11.49 -30.22
N GLU A 4 10.94 12.67 -30.43
CA GLU A 4 9.82 13.17 -29.60
C GLU A 4 8.46 12.68 -30.08
N LYS A 5 8.34 12.34 -31.37
CA LYS A 5 7.07 11.91 -31.98
C LYS A 5 6.71 10.46 -31.64
N THR A 6 7.70 9.60 -31.42
CA THR A 6 7.51 8.20 -30.98
C THR A 6 7.14 8.10 -29.50
N ARG A 7 7.73 8.92 -28.63
CA ARG A 7 7.46 8.91 -27.18
C ARG A 7 6.04 9.37 -26.84
N GLY A 8 5.47 10.29 -27.63
CA GLY A 8 4.07 10.70 -27.49
C GLY A 8 3.07 9.59 -27.85
N GLY A 9 3.35 8.82 -28.91
CA GLY A 9 2.47 7.73 -29.36
C GLY A 9 2.40 6.54 -28.40
N GLU A 10 3.52 6.17 -27.78
CA GLU A 10 3.56 5.08 -26.78
C GLU A 10 2.84 5.46 -25.48
N SER A 11 2.92 6.73 -25.07
CA SER A 11 2.22 7.24 -23.90
C SER A 11 0.70 7.25 -24.11
N GLU A 12 0.22 7.70 -25.28
CA GLU A 12 -1.22 7.71 -25.60
C GLU A 12 -1.79 6.30 -25.70
N GLU A 13 -1.06 5.36 -26.31
CA GLU A 13 -1.48 3.96 -26.41
C GLU A 13 -1.54 3.29 -25.02
N THR A 14 -0.58 3.59 -24.15
CA THR A 14 -0.59 3.09 -22.77
C THR A 14 -1.81 3.60 -22.00
N GLU A 15 -2.14 4.88 -22.15
CA GLU A 15 -3.30 5.49 -21.49
C GLU A 15 -4.62 4.89 -22.01
N ARG A 16 -4.72 4.64 -23.33
CA ARG A 16 -5.88 3.94 -23.91
C ARG A 16 -6.06 2.54 -23.32
N ARG A 17 -4.97 1.78 -23.15
CA ARG A 17 -5.02 0.46 -22.50
C ARG A 17 -5.49 0.55 -21.05
N LYS A 18 -5.02 1.54 -20.30
CA LYS A 18 -5.48 1.80 -18.92
C LYS A 18 -6.97 2.09 -18.85
N LEU A 19 -7.50 2.90 -19.77
CA LEU A 19 -8.94 3.21 -19.84
C LEU A 19 -9.78 1.97 -20.14
N ILE A 20 -9.36 1.12 -21.08
CA ILE A 20 -10.06 -0.14 -21.40
C ILE A 20 -10.06 -1.07 -20.18
N LEU A 21 -8.91 -1.19 -19.51
CA LEU A 21 -8.77 -2.01 -18.30
C LEU A 21 -9.66 -1.48 -17.16
N LEU A 22 -9.70 -0.16 -16.98
CA LEU A 22 -10.53 0.50 -15.98
C LEU A 22 -12.02 0.21 -16.22
N GLU A 23 -12.50 0.38 -17.44
CA GLU A 23 -13.90 0.08 -17.77
C GLU A 23 -14.22 -1.40 -17.55
N LYS A 24 -13.29 -2.31 -17.87
CA LYS A 24 -13.48 -3.74 -17.59
C LYS A 24 -13.57 -4.04 -16.09
N VAL A 25 -12.72 -3.40 -15.28
CA VAL A 25 -12.75 -3.53 -13.82
C VAL A 25 -14.08 -3.00 -13.26
N LYS A 26 -14.55 -1.84 -13.73
CA LYS A 26 -15.85 -1.30 -13.33
C LYS A 26 -17.00 -2.23 -13.70
N GLU A 27 -17.00 -2.79 -14.91
CA GLU A 27 -18.01 -3.76 -15.35
C GLU A 27 -18.09 -4.96 -14.39
N CYS A 28 -16.93 -5.53 -14.03
CA CYS A 28 -16.87 -6.63 -13.07
C CYS A 28 -17.39 -6.23 -11.66
N LEU A 29 -17.14 -4.99 -11.24
CA LEU A 29 -17.52 -4.52 -9.90
C LEU A 29 -18.96 -3.97 -9.80
N SER A 30 -19.56 -3.53 -10.91
CA SER A 30 -20.88 -2.89 -10.97
C SER A 30 -22.06 -3.84 -11.13
N GLN A 31 -21.84 -5.16 -11.16
CA GLN A 31 -22.93 -6.12 -11.35
C GLN A 31 -23.98 -6.05 -10.22
N LYS A 32 -25.26 -6.06 -10.63
CA LYS A 32 -26.44 -5.80 -9.79
C LYS A 32 -26.61 -6.87 -8.69
N PRO A 33 -27.19 -6.52 -7.53
CA PRO A 33 -27.39 -7.42 -6.39
C PRO A 33 -28.15 -8.72 -6.72
N ASP A 34 -29.03 -8.74 -7.74
CA ASP A 34 -29.75 -9.95 -8.17
C ASP A 34 -28.89 -10.98 -8.93
N GLN A 35 -27.74 -10.56 -9.49
CA GLN A 35 -26.77 -11.46 -10.16
C GLN A 35 -25.63 -11.89 -9.22
N ARG A 36 -25.56 -11.34 -8.00
CA ARG A 36 -24.52 -11.67 -7.00
C ARG A 36 -24.55 -13.11 -6.46
N ARG A 37 -25.56 -13.90 -6.80
CA ARG A 37 -25.68 -15.27 -6.27
C ARG A 37 -24.74 -16.27 -6.94
N GLU A 38 -24.17 -15.98 -8.11
CA GLU A 38 -23.33 -16.98 -8.82
C GLU A 38 -21.99 -16.46 -9.39
N GLU A 39 -21.77 -15.15 -9.54
CA GLU A 39 -20.49 -14.67 -10.08
C GLU A 39 -19.42 -14.52 -8.99
N SER A 40 -18.62 -15.59 -8.84
CA SER A 40 -17.46 -15.66 -7.95
C SER A 40 -16.39 -14.60 -8.32
N PRO A 41 -15.71 -13.95 -7.36
CA PRO A 41 -14.54 -13.09 -7.63
C PRO A 41 -13.46 -13.73 -8.52
N ILE A 42 -13.45 -15.07 -8.59
CA ILE A 42 -12.61 -15.84 -9.50
C ILE A 42 -12.99 -15.59 -10.97
N LEU A 43 -14.28 -15.51 -11.31
CA LEU A 43 -14.75 -15.24 -12.67
C LEU A 43 -14.36 -13.83 -13.11
N TRP A 44 -14.51 -12.84 -12.24
CA TRP A 44 -14.00 -11.49 -12.49
C TRP A 44 -12.49 -11.50 -12.75
N ALA A 45 -11.73 -12.26 -11.95
CA ALA A 45 -10.29 -12.40 -12.15
C ALA A 45 -9.98 -13.03 -13.52
N MET A 46 -10.72 -14.06 -13.93
CA MET A 46 -10.57 -14.68 -15.24
C MET A 46 -10.85 -13.71 -16.39
N ASP A 47 -11.88 -12.87 -16.27
CA ASP A 47 -12.22 -11.91 -17.32
C ASP A 47 -11.21 -10.76 -17.40
N VAL A 48 -10.71 -10.29 -16.25
CA VAL A 48 -9.59 -9.33 -16.21
C VAL A 48 -8.32 -9.95 -16.79
N VAL A 49 -8.01 -11.22 -16.52
CA VAL A 49 -6.89 -11.95 -17.17
C VAL A 49 -7.05 -11.96 -18.70
N LYS A 50 -8.25 -12.28 -19.22
CA LYS A 50 -8.52 -12.27 -20.67
C LYS A 50 -8.30 -10.87 -21.25
N CYS A 51 -8.77 -9.84 -20.55
CA CYS A 51 -8.58 -8.45 -20.94
C CYS A 51 -7.10 -8.08 -20.99
N LEU A 52 -6.34 -8.33 -19.92
CA LEU A 52 -4.89 -8.09 -19.87
C LEU A 52 -4.14 -8.79 -21.01
N LYS A 53 -4.47 -10.05 -21.30
CA LYS A 53 -3.90 -10.79 -22.44
C LYS A 53 -4.21 -10.13 -23.78
N SER A 54 -5.44 -9.68 -23.99
CA SER A 54 -5.84 -8.97 -25.21
C SER A 54 -5.10 -7.63 -25.39
N LEU A 55 -4.83 -6.94 -24.28
CA LEU A 55 -4.09 -5.67 -24.23
C LEU A 55 -2.56 -5.87 -24.25
N LYS A 56 -2.08 -7.12 -24.31
CA LYS A 56 -0.65 -7.50 -24.22
C LYS A 56 0.03 -6.92 -22.98
N MET A 57 -0.70 -6.88 -21.87
CA MET A 57 -0.18 -6.44 -20.58
C MET A 57 0.34 -7.64 -19.79
N GLU A 58 1.48 -7.45 -19.14
CA GLU A 58 2.14 -8.49 -18.35
C GLU A 58 1.49 -8.66 -16.97
N MET A 59 1.76 -9.82 -16.37
CA MET A 59 1.30 -10.17 -15.03
C MET A 59 2.53 -10.52 -14.18
N PRO A 60 2.66 -10.01 -12.94
CA PRO A 60 1.72 -9.11 -12.25
C PRO A 60 1.61 -7.74 -12.94
N SER A 61 0.41 -7.15 -12.93
CA SER A 61 0.12 -5.88 -13.63
C SER A 61 0.17 -4.69 -12.67
N PRO A 62 1.15 -3.77 -12.80
CA PRO A 62 1.22 -2.56 -11.97
C PRO A 62 0.05 -1.61 -12.25
N ASP A 63 -0.36 -1.49 -13.51
CA ASP A 63 -1.46 -0.63 -13.92
C ASP A 63 -2.79 -1.08 -13.32
N LEU A 64 -3.04 -2.40 -13.25
CA LEU A 64 -4.21 -2.93 -12.55
C LEU A 64 -4.17 -2.63 -11.05
N ALA A 65 -3.01 -2.73 -10.41
CA ALA A 65 -2.86 -2.41 -8.99
C ALA A 65 -3.19 -0.94 -8.72
N GLU A 66 -2.67 -0.03 -9.54
CA GLU A 66 -2.95 1.41 -9.45
C GLU A 66 -4.44 1.70 -9.61
N ILE A 67 -5.08 1.12 -10.63
CA ILE A 67 -6.53 1.28 -10.88
C ILE A 67 -7.34 0.75 -9.68
N LEU A 68 -7.02 -0.43 -9.16
CA LEU A 68 -7.78 -0.99 -8.04
C LEU A 68 -7.62 -0.16 -6.78
N VAL A 69 -6.39 0.25 -6.46
CA VAL A 69 -6.12 1.06 -5.26
C VAL A 69 -6.64 2.50 -5.43
N SER A 70 -6.68 3.03 -6.65
CA SER A 70 -7.31 4.33 -6.94
C SER A 70 -8.80 4.34 -6.63
N HIS A 71 -9.46 3.21 -6.83
CA HIS A 71 -10.88 3.00 -6.52
C HIS A 71 -11.14 2.40 -5.14
N LEU A 72 -10.11 2.12 -4.35
CA LEU A 72 -10.26 1.66 -2.97
C LEU A 72 -10.21 2.84 -2.00
N CYS A 73 -10.94 2.69 -0.90
CA CYS A 73 -11.11 3.69 0.16
C CYS A 73 -12.01 4.87 -0.27
N PHE A 74 -12.38 5.69 0.70
CA PHE A 74 -13.30 6.82 0.61
C PHE A 74 -14.71 6.37 0.16
N ASP A 75 -15.26 7.00 -0.87
CA ASP A 75 -16.63 6.77 -1.35
C ASP A 75 -16.85 5.34 -1.88
N ASN A 76 -15.77 4.59 -2.13
CA ASN A 76 -15.80 3.30 -2.79
C ASN A 76 -15.37 2.12 -1.90
N ASN A 77 -15.48 2.27 -0.57
CA ASN A 77 -15.17 1.19 0.38
C ASN A 77 -16.21 0.05 0.35
N ASN A 78 -16.26 -0.69 -0.75
CA ASN A 78 -17.22 -1.76 -1.01
C ASN A 78 -16.58 -3.14 -0.79
N ALA A 79 -17.29 -4.05 -0.11
CA ALA A 79 -16.82 -5.42 0.12
C ALA A 79 -16.44 -6.16 -1.17
N SER A 80 -17.10 -5.88 -2.30
CA SER A 80 -16.80 -6.55 -3.58
C SER A 80 -15.39 -6.25 -4.11
N ILE A 81 -14.95 -4.99 -4.04
CA ILE A 81 -13.62 -4.61 -4.54
C ILE A 81 -12.51 -5.21 -3.66
N TRP A 82 -12.71 -5.28 -2.35
CA TRP A 82 -11.77 -5.95 -1.45
C TRP A 82 -11.70 -7.47 -1.68
N LYS A 83 -12.84 -8.13 -1.91
CA LYS A 83 -12.88 -9.55 -2.27
C LYS A 83 -12.17 -9.80 -3.59
N PHE A 84 -12.40 -8.94 -4.58
CA PHE A 84 -11.71 -9.01 -5.86
C PHE A 84 -10.20 -8.81 -5.69
N LEU A 85 -9.77 -7.81 -4.92
CA LEU A 85 -8.36 -7.56 -4.63
C LEU A 85 -7.68 -8.78 -3.98
N GLN A 86 -8.31 -9.37 -2.98
CA GLN A 86 -7.82 -10.59 -2.32
C GLN A 86 -7.68 -11.75 -3.30
N GLN A 87 -8.67 -11.92 -4.20
CA GLN A 87 -8.63 -12.95 -5.24
C GLN A 87 -7.55 -12.67 -6.28
N ALA A 88 -7.40 -11.42 -6.72
CA ALA A 88 -6.38 -11.04 -7.69
C ALA A 88 -4.96 -11.28 -7.15
N LEU A 89 -4.73 -11.00 -5.86
CA LEU A 89 -3.48 -11.35 -5.18
C LEU A 89 -3.26 -12.87 -5.10
N SER A 90 -4.31 -13.66 -4.81
CA SER A 90 -4.18 -15.11 -4.68
C SER A 90 -3.85 -15.80 -6.01
N VAL A 91 -4.34 -15.27 -7.14
CA VAL A 91 -4.02 -15.77 -8.49
C VAL A 91 -2.81 -15.06 -9.13
N ARG A 92 -2.04 -14.29 -8.35
CA ARG A 92 -0.82 -13.58 -8.81
C ARG A 92 -1.03 -12.60 -9.96
N LEU A 93 -2.24 -12.03 -10.07
CA LEU A 93 -2.51 -10.92 -11.00
C LEU A 93 -1.81 -9.63 -10.57
N LEU A 94 -1.58 -9.48 -9.27
CA LEU A 94 -1.04 -8.29 -8.64
C LEU A 94 0.21 -8.66 -7.83
N SER A 95 1.17 -7.75 -7.79
CA SER A 95 2.31 -7.84 -6.88
C SER A 95 1.85 -7.46 -5.46
N PRO A 96 1.99 -8.34 -4.45
CA PRO A 96 1.62 -7.96 -3.09
C PRO A 96 2.44 -6.80 -2.55
N LEU A 97 3.72 -6.68 -2.91
CA LEU A 97 4.57 -5.55 -2.54
C LEU A 97 3.97 -4.24 -3.06
N HIS A 98 3.61 -4.22 -4.33
CA HIS A 98 3.06 -3.03 -4.97
C HIS A 98 1.73 -2.61 -4.35
N VAL A 99 0.78 -3.56 -4.24
CA VAL A 99 -0.55 -3.29 -3.66
C VAL A 99 -0.46 -2.83 -2.21
N LEU A 100 0.33 -3.50 -1.37
CA LEU A 100 0.47 -3.12 0.04
C LEU A 100 1.11 -1.75 0.20
N SER A 101 2.07 -1.39 -0.66
CA SER A 101 2.69 -0.06 -0.67
C SER A 101 1.66 1.03 -0.97
N LEU A 102 0.92 0.88 -2.08
CA LEU A 102 -0.12 1.83 -2.48
C LEU A 102 -1.23 1.96 -1.45
N LEU A 103 -1.63 0.85 -0.82
CA LEU A 103 -2.64 0.87 0.24
C LEU A 103 -2.11 1.53 1.50
N SER A 104 -0.88 1.24 1.92
CA SER A 104 -0.34 1.78 3.17
C SER A 104 -0.31 3.31 3.16
N SER A 105 0.10 3.94 2.05
CA SER A 105 0.14 5.41 1.93
C SER A 105 -1.23 6.08 1.96
N ARG A 106 -2.30 5.34 1.67
CA ARG A 106 -3.68 5.87 1.69
C ARG A 106 -4.43 5.52 2.96
N VAL A 107 -4.29 4.29 3.43
CA VAL A 107 -5.12 3.72 4.49
C VAL A 107 -4.59 4.08 5.87
N ILE A 108 -3.27 4.09 6.07
CA ILE A 108 -2.68 4.39 7.38
C ILE A 108 -2.99 5.83 7.84
N PRO A 109 -2.85 6.86 6.99
CA PRO A 109 -3.22 8.22 7.38
C PRO A 109 -4.71 8.38 7.64
N ASN A 110 -5.55 7.68 6.87
CA ASN A 110 -7.02 7.74 6.97
C ASN A 110 -7.63 6.73 7.95
N ARG A 111 -6.82 6.09 8.79
CA ARG A 111 -7.29 4.96 9.63
C ARG A 111 -8.41 5.32 10.61
N ARG A 112 -8.44 6.57 11.09
CA ARG A 112 -9.50 7.06 11.99
C ARG A 112 -10.76 7.42 11.22
N SER A 113 -10.64 8.08 10.08
CA SER A 113 -11.79 8.47 9.24
C SER A 113 -12.41 7.26 8.53
N GLN A 114 -11.64 6.19 8.28
CA GLN A 114 -12.06 4.97 7.59
C GLN A 114 -11.56 3.69 8.29
N PRO A 115 -12.05 3.39 9.50
CA PRO A 115 -11.61 2.22 10.26
C PRO A 115 -11.93 0.89 9.56
N GLU A 116 -12.94 0.83 8.70
CA GLU A 116 -13.29 -0.37 7.94
C GLU A 116 -12.21 -0.71 6.90
N ALA A 117 -11.68 0.29 6.19
CA ALA A 117 -10.60 0.10 5.22
C ALA A 117 -9.29 -0.28 5.93
N TYR A 118 -8.99 0.34 7.08
CA TYR A 118 -7.83 0.01 7.88
C TYR A 118 -7.86 -1.43 8.40
N ARG A 119 -9.03 -1.90 8.83
CA ARG A 119 -9.21 -3.29 9.27
C ARG A 119 -8.85 -4.29 8.16
N LEU A 120 -9.34 -4.05 6.94
CA LEU A 120 -9.09 -4.92 5.79
C LEU A 120 -7.63 -4.83 5.32
N PHE A 121 -7.02 -3.64 5.39
CA PHE A 121 -5.59 -3.47 5.15
C PHE A 121 -4.75 -4.29 6.14
N LEU A 122 -5.03 -4.24 7.44
CA LEU A 122 -4.30 -5.02 8.45
C LEU A 122 -4.40 -6.54 8.20
N GLU A 123 -5.59 -7.03 7.83
CA GLU A 123 -5.77 -8.44 7.45
C GLU A 123 -4.94 -8.81 6.21
N LEU A 124 -4.96 -7.95 5.19
CA LEU A 124 -4.23 -8.16 3.94
C LEU A 124 -2.71 -8.13 4.18
N PHE A 125 -2.25 -7.13 4.93
CA PHE A 125 -0.85 -6.96 5.29
C PHE A 125 -0.35 -8.16 6.08
N SER A 126 -1.09 -8.60 7.11
CA SER A 126 -0.74 -9.79 7.88
C SER A 126 -0.60 -11.06 7.04
N ARG A 127 -1.38 -11.18 5.96
CA ARG A 127 -1.35 -12.35 5.07
C ARG A 127 -0.18 -12.32 4.08
N TYR A 128 0.15 -11.14 3.55
CA TYR A 128 1.05 -11.00 2.42
C TYR A 128 2.41 -10.36 2.73
N ALA A 129 2.61 -9.78 3.92
CA ALA A 129 3.87 -9.10 4.30
C ALA A 129 5.14 -9.97 4.16
N PHE A 130 5.00 -11.31 4.19
CA PHE A 130 6.11 -12.26 4.03
C PHE A 130 6.07 -13.10 2.75
N SER A 131 5.10 -12.80 1.88
CA SER A 131 4.82 -13.49 0.61
C SER A 131 5.07 -12.54 -0.57
N LEU A 132 6.08 -11.68 -0.42
CA LEU A 132 6.49 -10.69 -1.42
C LEU A 132 7.40 -11.40 -2.42
N ASP A 133 6.85 -11.75 -3.58
CA ASP A 133 7.63 -12.37 -4.66
C ASP A 133 8.48 -11.29 -5.36
N THR A 134 9.75 -11.61 -5.61
CA THR A 134 10.70 -10.74 -6.32
C THR A 134 10.92 -11.17 -7.76
N ALA A 135 10.36 -12.30 -8.18
CA ALA A 135 10.46 -12.78 -9.56
C ALA A 135 9.48 -12.02 -10.45
N VAL A 136 9.93 -10.89 -11.00
CA VAL A 136 9.18 -10.03 -11.91
C VAL A 136 10.07 -9.70 -13.12
N ASP A 137 9.48 -9.62 -14.31
CA ASP A 137 10.18 -9.14 -15.52
C ASP A 137 10.78 -7.74 -15.30
N ASP A 138 11.90 -7.44 -15.96
CA ASP A 138 12.64 -6.18 -15.79
C ASP A 138 11.77 -4.94 -16.08
N ALA A 139 10.92 -4.98 -17.12
CA ALA A 139 10.08 -3.83 -17.46
C ALA A 139 8.98 -3.57 -16.40
N CYS A 140 8.40 -4.64 -15.86
CA CYS A 140 7.42 -4.57 -14.79
C CYS A 140 8.07 -4.19 -13.44
N ARG A 141 9.30 -4.67 -13.20
CA ARG A 141 10.10 -4.36 -12.02
C ARG A 141 10.34 -2.87 -11.87
N ASP A 142 10.80 -2.19 -12.92
CA ASP A 142 11.08 -0.74 -12.87
C ASP A 142 9.80 0.07 -12.62
N LYS A 143 8.68 -0.31 -13.24
CA LYS A 143 7.37 0.31 -12.97
C LYS A 143 6.95 0.16 -11.51
N ILE A 144 7.13 -1.03 -10.92
CA ILE A 144 6.82 -1.27 -9.51
C ILE A 144 7.72 -0.43 -8.61
N ILE A 145 9.04 -0.42 -8.85
CA ILE A 145 9.99 0.38 -8.06
C ILE A 145 9.57 1.86 -8.06
N ASN A 146 9.33 2.45 -9.23
CA ASN A 146 8.95 3.85 -9.34
C ASN A 146 7.59 4.16 -8.70
N SER A 147 6.61 3.27 -8.87
CA SER A 147 5.25 3.44 -8.32
C SER A 147 5.25 3.33 -6.78
N VAL A 148 5.99 2.36 -6.23
CA VAL A 148 6.16 2.22 -4.77
C VAL A 148 6.95 3.39 -4.18
N ASP A 149 8.03 3.79 -4.84
CA ASP A 149 8.83 4.94 -4.42
C ASP A 149 8.00 6.22 -4.39
N SER A 150 7.19 6.46 -5.43
CA SER A 150 6.30 7.61 -5.50
C SER A 150 5.23 7.57 -4.40
N ALA A 151 4.67 6.39 -4.11
CA ALA A 151 3.60 6.25 -3.13
C ALA A 151 4.07 6.41 -1.67
N LEU A 152 5.29 5.98 -1.36
CA LEU A 152 5.85 6.00 -0.01
C LEU A 152 6.98 7.01 0.17
N GLN A 153 7.30 7.77 -0.88
CA GLN A 153 8.38 8.77 -0.92
C GLN A 153 9.69 8.20 -0.36
N LEU A 154 10.05 6.96 -0.72
CA LEU A 154 11.14 6.22 -0.07
C LEU A 154 12.50 6.88 -0.37
N SER A 155 12.76 7.20 -1.63
CA SER A 155 13.98 7.86 -2.09
C SER A 155 14.18 9.22 -1.42
N ARG A 156 13.09 9.98 -1.24
CA ARG A 156 13.09 11.24 -0.51
C ARG A 156 13.32 11.05 0.99
N THR A 157 12.64 10.08 1.60
CA THR A 157 12.67 9.85 3.06
C THR A 157 14.01 9.29 3.53
N TYR A 158 14.65 8.43 2.73
CA TYR A 158 15.89 7.76 3.09
C TYR A 158 17.12 8.30 2.34
N GLU A 159 16.94 9.27 1.44
CA GLU A 159 18.01 9.85 0.61
C GLU A 159 18.80 8.81 -0.22
N VAL A 160 18.10 7.76 -0.69
CA VAL A 160 18.69 6.65 -1.46
C VAL A 160 18.12 6.61 -2.88
N ARG A 161 18.96 6.26 -3.86
CA ARG A 161 18.51 5.92 -5.22
C ARG A 161 18.08 4.46 -5.28
N LEU A 162 16.78 4.23 -5.46
CA LEU A 162 16.23 2.88 -5.57
C LEU A 162 16.44 2.33 -6.98
N SER A 163 17.29 1.30 -7.09
CA SER A 163 17.54 0.58 -8.35
C SER A 163 17.23 -0.92 -8.28
N GLU A 164 17.05 -1.45 -7.07
CA GLU A 164 16.91 -2.88 -6.81
C GLU A 164 15.66 -3.18 -5.98
N LEU A 165 14.99 -4.30 -6.29
CA LEU A 165 13.83 -4.76 -5.52
C LEU A 165 14.20 -5.09 -4.07
N GLY A 166 15.44 -5.51 -3.80
CA GLY A 166 15.91 -5.77 -2.44
C GLY A 166 15.91 -4.51 -1.57
N GLN A 167 16.42 -3.40 -2.10
CA GLN A 167 16.39 -2.10 -1.42
C GLN A 167 14.95 -1.63 -1.22
N LEU A 168 14.12 -1.74 -2.26
CA LEU A 168 12.71 -1.39 -2.19
C LEU A 168 11.98 -2.16 -1.10
N LEU A 169 12.17 -3.48 -1.02
CA LEU A 169 11.57 -4.35 -0.01
C LEU A 169 11.95 -3.96 1.42
N VAL A 170 13.24 -3.70 1.65
CA VAL A 170 13.77 -3.33 2.96
C VAL A 170 13.17 -2.01 3.41
N LEU A 171 13.20 -0.98 2.55
CA LEU A 171 12.65 0.34 2.86
C LEU A 171 11.14 0.30 3.01
N PHE A 172 10.41 -0.34 2.09
CA PHE A 172 8.96 -0.56 2.20
C PHE A 172 8.60 -1.18 3.56
N PHE A 173 9.26 -2.29 3.91
CA PHE A 173 8.95 -3.00 5.14
C PHE A 173 9.20 -2.11 6.35
N PHE A 174 10.34 -1.40 6.39
CA PHE A 174 10.67 -0.48 7.46
C PHE A 174 9.68 0.67 7.58
N THR A 175 9.37 1.34 6.47
CA THR A 175 8.40 2.44 6.42
C THR A 175 7.05 2.03 6.96
N VAL A 176 6.46 0.94 6.44
CA VAL A 176 5.15 0.48 6.89
C VAL A 176 5.19 0.02 8.35
N PHE A 177 6.27 -0.64 8.79
CA PHE A 177 6.42 -1.08 10.17
C PHE A 177 6.47 0.10 11.15
N VAL A 178 7.29 1.12 10.86
CA VAL A 178 7.36 2.36 11.65
C VAL A 178 6.01 3.08 11.62
N GLY A 179 5.40 3.23 10.44
CA GLY A 179 4.09 3.87 10.29
C GLY A 179 2.97 3.19 11.09
N LEU A 180 3.00 1.86 11.19
CA LEU A 180 2.08 1.10 12.05
C LEU A 180 2.35 1.35 13.55
N ILE A 181 3.60 1.41 13.99
CA ILE A 181 3.96 1.73 15.38
C ILE A 181 3.46 3.12 15.74
N ASP A 182 3.83 4.12 14.95
CA ASP A 182 3.48 5.52 15.19
C ASP A 182 1.97 5.71 15.21
N SER A 183 1.26 5.11 14.24
CA SER A 183 -0.20 5.12 14.17
C SER A 183 -0.86 4.46 15.37
N THR A 184 -0.30 3.34 15.85
CA THR A 184 -0.83 2.59 17.00
C THR A 184 -0.62 3.37 18.29
N PHE A 185 0.55 3.99 18.47
CA PHE A 185 0.81 4.88 19.60
C PHE A 185 -0.07 6.12 19.58
N ASP A 186 -0.26 6.72 18.42
CA ASP A 186 -1.18 7.83 18.23
C ASP A 186 -2.62 7.43 18.59
N ASP A 187 -3.10 6.27 18.15
CA ASP A 187 -4.43 5.76 18.50
C ASP A 187 -4.61 5.44 19.99
N MET A 188 -3.52 5.16 20.70
CA MET A 188 -3.49 5.03 22.16
C MET A 188 -3.29 6.35 22.91
N GLY A 189 -3.12 7.48 22.20
CA GLY A 189 -2.87 8.79 22.80
C GLY A 189 -1.45 8.96 23.36
N LEU A 190 -0.49 8.14 22.93
CA LEU A 190 0.89 8.09 23.45
C LEU A 190 1.88 8.91 22.59
N GLN A 191 1.39 9.90 21.84
CA GLN A 191 2.19 10.73 20.94
C GLN A 191 3.47 11.27 21.59
N ILE A 192 4.61 10.70 21.23
CA ILE A 192 5.93 11.29 21.48
C ILE A 192 6.14 12.30 20.35
N LYS A 193 5.76 13.56 20.59
CA LYS A 193 6.09 14.65 19.66
C LYS A 193 7.61 14.87 19.69
N SER A 194 8.37 14.10 18.90
CA SER A 194 9.75 14.47 18.60
C SER A 194 9.71 15.60 17.58
N SER A 195 10.11 16.79 18.01
CA SER A 195 10.09 18.04 17.25
C SER A 195 10.92 18.06 15.96
N ASP A 196 11.61 16.97 15.62
CA ASP A 196 12.69 16.96 14.61
C ASP A 196 12.44 16.06 13.39
N ILE A 197 11.36 15.28 13.33
CA ILE A 197 11.08 14.42 12.16
C ILE A 197 10.05 15.13 11.27
N GLN A 198 10.56 15.91 10.32
CA GLN A 198 9.78 16.44 9.21
C GLN A 198 9.15 15.30 8.41
N GLU A 199 7.85 15.46 8.08
CA GLU A 199 7.12 14.82 6.99
C GLU A 199 7.49 13.36 6.65
N GLY A 200 7.22 12.43 7.55
CA GLY A 200 7.15 11.01 7.18
C GLY A 200 6.02 10.76 6.17
N PRO A 201 6.05 9.65 5.40
CA PRO A 201 5.07 9.37 4.33
C PRO A 201 3.63 9.14 4.82
N PHE A 202 3.43 9.02 6.14
CA PHE A 202 2.12 8.93 6.76
C PHE A 202 1.81 10.15 7.64
N GLY A 203 2.48 11.27 7.39
CA GLY A 203 2.33 12.52 8.13
C GLY A 203 0.88 12.81 8.47
N VAL A 204 0.66 13.28 9.70
CA VAL A 204 -0.65 13.59 10.26
C VAL A 204 -1.27 14.69 9.39
N ASP A 205 -2.05 14.29 8.40
CA ASP A 205 -2.88 15.22 7.66
C ASP A 205 -3.88 15.75 8.68
N ASN A 206 -3.74 17.04 9.01
CA ASN A 206 -4.63 17.78 9.88
C ASN A 206 -5.98 17.90 9.16
N PHE A 207 -6.72 16.80 9.09
CA PHE A 207 -8.15 16.86 8.88
C PHE A 207 -8.70 17.51 10.13
N GLN A 208 -8.96 18.82 10.00
CA GLN A 208 -9.82 19.54 10.89
C GLN A 208 -10.98 18.63 11.27
N ASP A 209 -11.07 18.42 12.58
CA ASP A 209 -12.21 17.87 13.29
C ASP A 209 -13.40 18.80 13.01
N MET A 210 -13.94 18.72 11.78
CA MET A 210 -15.20 19.33 11.44
C MET A 210 -16.25 18.40 12.07
N ASP A 211 -16.47 18.60 13.36
CA ASP A 211 -17.68 18.21 14.07
C ASP A 211 -18.85 18.76 13.26
N MET A 212 -19.37 17.94 12.35
CA MET A 212 -20.59 18.23 11.63
C MET A 212 -21.73 17.93 12.60
N ASP A 213 -21.98 18.90 13.48
CA ASP A 213 -23.18 18.97 14.30
C ASP A 213 -24.39 19.01 13.37
N SER A 214 -25.00 17.86 13.09
CA SER A 214 -26.44 17.76 12.84
C SER A 214 -26.92 16.33 12.58
N ARG A 215 -27.83 15.90 13.47
CA ARG A 215 -29.09 15.18 13.18
C ARG A 215 -29.13 13.66 13.49
N GLY A 216 -29.60 13.37 14.71
CA GLY A 216 -30.45 12.20 15.03
C GLY A 216 -29.75 11.02 15.69
N ASN A 217 -30.50 10.26 16.50
CA ASN A 217 -30.07 9.05 17.25
C ASN A 217 -29.26 8.03 16.40
N PHE A 218 -29.51 7.95 15.10
CA PHE A 218 -28.78 7.07 14.16
C PHE A 218 -27.29 7.44 13.99
N SER A 219 -26.92 8.71 14.19
CA SER A 219 -25.52 9.16 14.10
C SER A 219 -24.70 8.74 15.32
N ALA A 220 -25.33 8.67 16.50
CA ALA A 220 -24.68 8.30 17.75
C ALA A 220 -24.29 6.82 17.78
N GLU A 221 -25.20 5.91 17.44
CA GLU A 221 -24.90 4.46 17.37
C GLU A 221 -23.84 4.14 16.31
N ARG A 222 -23.87 4.83 15.17
CA ARG A 222 -22.85 4.69 14.11
C ARG A 222 -21.49 5.19 14.59
N ASN A 223 -21.47 6.30 15.33
CA ASN A 223 -20.23 6.84 15.90
C ASN A 223 -19.66 5.88 16.95
N GLU A 224 -20.48 5.35 17.86
CA GLU A 224 -20.07 4.36 18.86
C GLU A 224 -19.52 3.08 18.22
N HIS A 225 -20.18 2.59 17.16
CA HIS A 225 -19.67 1.44 16.41
C HIS A 225 -18.29 1.69 15.80
N ARG A 226 -18.07 2.88 15.22
CA ARG A 226 -16.77 3.25 14.64
C ARG A 226 -15.71 3.43 15.70
N GLU A 227 -16.04 3.98 16.86
CA GLU A 227 -15.14 4.04 18.02
C GLU A 227 -14.71 2.64 18.49
N LEU A 228 -15.68 1.73 18.63
CA LEU A 228 -15.38 0.35 18.97
C LEU A 228 -14.48 -0.32 17.90
N LEU A 229 -14.73 -0.03 16.62
CA LEU A 229 -13.92 -0.56 15.53
C LEU A 229 -12.50 0.01 15.56
N ARG A 230 -12.31 1.32 15.79
CA ARG A 230 -10.99 1.95 15.97
C ARG A 230 -10.19 1.28 17.09
N LYS A 231 -10.83 1.02 18.24
CA LYS A 231 -10.19 0.29 19.35
C LYS A 231 -9.80 -1.14 18.96
N LYS A 232 -10.69 -1.89 18.29
CA LYS A 232 -10.39 -3.23 17.78
C LYS A 232 -9.24 -3.22 16.76
N ASN A 233 -9.20 -2.21 15.89
CA ASN A 233 -8.14 -2.04 14.90
C ASN A 233 -6.79 -1.76 15.56
N THR A 234 -6.77 -0.96 16.62
CA THR A 234 -5.55 -0.68 17.41
C THR A 234 -4.99 -1.98 17.99
N ASN A 235 -5.86 -2.81 18.59
CA ASN A 235 -5.47 -4.13 19.09
C ASN A 235 -4.95 -5.05 17.97
N MET A 236 -5.64 -5.07 16.83
CA MET A 236 -5.19 -5.84 15.68
C MET A 236 -3.85 -5.36 15.12
N ALA A 237 -3.61 -4.05 15.07
CA ALA A 237 -2.34 -3.50 14.62
C ALA A 237 -1.18 -3.97 15.52
N MET A 238 -1.39 -4.02 16.85
CA MET A 238 -0.44 -4.61 17.79
C MET A 238 -0.21 -6.11 17.53
N GLU A 239 -1.26 -6.89 17.28
CA GLU A 239 -1.12 -8.31 16.93
C GLU A 239 -0.33 -8.52 15.64
N VAL A 240 -0.58 -7.69 14.63
CA VAL A 240 0.15 -7.71 13.37
C VAL A 240 1.62 -7.37 13.61
N LEU A 241 1.93 -6.29 14.34
CA LEU A 241 3.30 -5.93 14.71
C LEU A 241 4.01 -7.04 15.49
N ALA A 242 3.33 -7.70 16.42
CA ALA A 242 3.88 -8.81 17.19
C ALA A 242 4.23 -10.00 16.27
N LYS A 243 3.28 -10.41 15.41
CA LYS A 243 3.51 -11.46 14.40
C LYS A 243 4.66 -11.13 13.46
N LEU A 244 4.82 -9.86 13.10
CA LEU A 244 5.94 -9.43 12.28
C LEU A 244 7.25 -9.59 13.05
N MET A 245 7.33 -9.16 14.30
CA MET A 245 8.53 -9.26 15.14
C MET A 245 8.95 -10.71 15.44
N GLU A 246 7.99 -11.64 15.48
CA GLU A 246 8.26 -13.08 15.60
C GLU A 246 8.88 -13.68 14.32
N SER A 247 8.69 -13.03 13.16
CA SER A 247 9.20 -13.51 11.89
C SER A 247 10.70 -13.24 11.74
N ARG A 248 11.47 -14.32 11.55
CA ARG A 248 12.91 -14.22 11.21
C ARG A 248 13.15 -13.32 10.00
N LYS A 249 12.26 -13.34 9.00
CA LYS A 249 12.37 -12.49 7.80
C LYS A 249 12.29 -11.00 8.16
N ALA A 250 11.30 -10.60 8.95
CA ALA A 250 11.14 -9.22 9.41
C ALA A 250 12.35 -8.76 10.23
N VAL A 251 12.80 -9.58 11.18
CA VAL A 251 13.95 -9.25 12.02
C VAL A 251 15.21 -9.06 11.16
N VAL A 252 15.41 -9.89 10.13
CA VAL A 252 16.52 -9.71 9.18
C VAL A 252 16.37 -8.41 8.38
N LEU A 253 15.18 -8.11 7.84
CA LEU A 253 14.94 -6.85 7.11
C LEU A 253 15.23 -5.63 7.99
N LEU A 254 14.72 -5.60 9.22
CA LEU A 254 14.96 -4.51 10.17
C LEU A 254 16.44 -4.41 10.58
N ARG A 255 17.15 -5.54 10.71
CA ARG A 255 18.60 -5.54 10.95
C ARG A 255 19.38 -4.99 9.76
N LEU A 256 18.96 -5.27 8.52
CA LEU A 256 19.59 -4.71 7.34
C LEU A 256 19.46 -3.19 7.31
N VAL A 257 18.27 -2.65 7.61
CA VAL A 257 18.08 -1.20 7.75
C VAL A 257 19.04 -0.64 8.78
N ARG A 258 19.07 -1.26 9.98
CA ARG A 258 19.95 -0.83 11.07
C ARG A 258 21.40 -0.76 10.60
N LEU A 259 21.94 -1.83 10.03
CA LEU A 259 23.34 -1.87 9.61
C LEU A 259 23.65 -0.81 8.54
N ASN A 260 22.72 -0.54 7.61
CA ASN A 260 22.95 0.41 6.52
C ASN A 260 22.69 1.89 6.92
N MET A 261 21.93 2.16 7.98
CA MET A 261 21.69 3.54 8.45
C MET A 261 22.79 4.06 9.39
N TYR A 262 23.53 3.20 10.09
CA TYR A 262 24.60 3.65 11.01
C TYR A 262 25.95 3.87 10.32
N ASP A 263 26.17 3.34 9.11
CA ASP A 263 27.42 3.50 8.38
C ASP A 263 27.66 4.92 7.84
N THR A 264 26.62 5.75 7.71
CA THR A 264 26.76 7.15 7.28
C THR A 264 27.22 8.09 8.40
N SER A 265 27.37 7.60 9.64
CA SER A 265 27.83 8.40 10.79
C SER A 265 29.25 8.11 11.28
N TYR A 266 29.98 7.18 10.64
CA TYR A 266 31.35 6.87 11.01
C TYR A 266 32.37 7.46 10.03
N THR A 267 32.88 8.66 10.36
CA THR A 267 34.27 8.99 10.03
C THR A 267 35.16 7.94 10.71
N PRO A 268 35.99 7.18 9.99
CA PRO A 268 36.94 6.28 10.64
C PRO A 268 37.87 7.14 11.52
N PRO A 269 38.18 6.71 12.76
CA PRO A 269 39.16 7.41 13.57
C PRO A 269 40.49 7.45 12.79
N PRO A 270 41.23 8.56 12.84
CA PRO A 270 42.53 8.64 12.18
C PRO A 270 43.41 7.48 12.68
N PRO A 271 44.22 6.87 11.79
CA PRO A 271 45.16 5.85 12.22
C PRO A 271 45.98 6.44 13.37
N LEU A 272 46.00 5.73 14.49
CA LEU A 272 46.92 6.04 15.57
C LEU A 272 48.34 5.88 15.03
N LEU A 273 48.87 6.98 14.50
CA LEU A 273 50.29 7.20 14.34
C LEU A 273 50.84 7.35 15.75
N PHE A 274 51.37 6.27 16.29
CA PHE A 274 52.43 6.36 17.29
C PHE A 274 53.63 5.55 16.81
N SER A 275 54.65 6.35 16.51
CA SER A 275 56.09 6.15 16.40
C SER A 275 56.67 4.90 17.06
#